data_AF-A0A7S2EPX5-F1
#
_entry.id   AF-A0A7S2EPX5-F1
#
_cell.length_a   1.000
_cell.length_b   1.000
_cell.length_c   1.000
_cell.angle_alpha   90.00
_cell.angle_beta   90.00
_cell.angle_gamma   90.00
#
_symmetry.space_group_name_H-M   'P 1'
#
loop_
_entity.id
_entity.type
_entity.pdbx_description
1 polymer ?
#
loop_
_entity_poly.entity_id
_entity_poly.type
_entity_poly.pdbx_seq_one_letter_code
_entity_poly.pdbx_strand_id
1 'polypeptide(L)'
;IYCPDPANTCEEGIESMDDVDVDKCVVDSWGVYDCTEAGCPPTEENPEPCYNLFRSIVSSGYYALLNLFGEFPLCDQHSPAGKVVGTLTAVVAVAVFALPTGLIGNSIEDLMQRRKEAEEAAEGEEKGEE
;
A
#
# COMPACT_ATOMS: atom_id res chain seq x y z
N ILE A 1 6.76 11.51 9.60
CA ILE A 1 8.07 11.93 9.06
C ILE A 1 8.98 10.74 9.19
N TYR A 2 9.81 10.46 8.19
CA TYR A 2 10.76 9.35 8.18
C TYR A 2 12.17 9.91 7.95
N CYS A 3 13.11 9.53 8.81
CA CYS A 3 14.51 9.94 8.72
C CYS A 3 15.35 8.65 8.69
N PRO A 4 15.81 8.20 7.50
CA PRO A 4 16.42 6.87 7.34
C PRO A 4 17.76 6.68 8.07
N ASP A 5 18.48 7.78 8.35
CA ASP A 5 19.80 7.72 8.97
C ASP A 5 20.09 8.98 9.80
N PRO A 6 19.40 9.15 10.95
CA PRO A 6 19.57 10.33 11.79
C PRO A 6 20.99 10.39 12.39
N ALA A 7 21.61 9.24 12.67
CA ALA A 7 22.94 9.17 13.26
C ALA A 7 24.06 9.77 12.39
N ASN A 8 23.91 9.74 11.06
CA ASN A 8 24.91 10.28 10.14
C ASN A 8 24.58 11.70 9.64
N THR A 9 23.36 12.19 9.83
CA THR A 9 22.89 13.45 9.23
C THR A 9 22.34 14.48 10.21
N CYS A 10 22.12 14.09 11.47
CA CYS A 10 21.66 14.98 12.53
C CYS A 10 22.77 15.26 13.56
N GLU A 11 22.55 16.26 14.42
CA GLU A 11 23.48 16.67 15.47
C GLU A 11 23.78 15.55 16.49
N GLU A 12 24.94 15.64 17.16
CA GLU A 12 25.36 14.68 18.19
C GLU A 12 24.28 14.55 19.29
N GLY A 13 23.80 13.33 19.50
CA GLY A 13 22.74 13.01 20.46
C GLY A 13 21.41 12.56 19.85
N ILE A 14 21.28 12.64 18.52
CA ILE A 14 20.14 12.08 17.78
C ILE A 14 20.59 10.75 17.15
N GLU A 15 20.41 9.65 17.88
CA GLU A 15 20.85 8.32 17.42
C GLU A 15 19.73 7.57 16.69
N SER A 16 18.48 7.96 16.91
CA SER A 16 17.30 7.30 16.36
C SER A 16 16.24 8.31 15.89
N MET A 17 15.27 7.81 15.11
CA MET A 17 14.12 8.61 14.66
C MET A 17 13.28 9.15 15.83
N ASP A 18 13.29 8.44 16.97
CA ASP A 18 12.51 8.81 18.15
C ASP A 18 13.10 10.02 18.88
N ASP A 19 14.37 10.35 18.62
CA ASP A 19 15.07 11.49 19.20
C ASP A 19 14.84 12.80 18.43
N VAL A 20 14.29 12.72 17.21
CA VAL A 20 13.99 13.88 16.37
C VAL A 20 12.68 14.52 16.82
N ASP A 21 12.76 15.78 17.26
CA ASP A 21 11.59 16.57 17.64
C ASP A 21 10.79 17.02 16.40
N VAL A 22 9.84 16.17 15.99
CA VAL A 22 9.01 16.36 14.80
C VAL A 22 8.14 17.62 14.84
N ASP A 23 7.87 18.18 16.02
CA ASP A 23 7.06 19.41 16.16
C ASP A 23 7.85 20.65 15.73
N LYS A 24 9.19 20.56 15.68
CA LYS A 24 10.09 21.61 15.16
C LYS A 24 10.32 21.52 13.66
N CYS A 25 9.87 20.45 13.00
CA CYS A 25 9.97 20.35 11.56
C CYS A 25 8.88 21.19 10.88
N VAL A 26 9.27 22.05 9.95
CA VAL A 26 8.34 22.89 9.17
C VAL A 26 8.07 22.24 7.82
N VAL A 27 6.82 22.30 7.35
CA VAL A 27 6.43 21.79 6.04
C VAL A 27 6.21 22.94 5.09
N ASP A 28 6.87 22.91 3.93
CA ASP A 28 6.67 23.90 2.89
C ASP A 28 5.39 23.65 2.07
N SER A 29 5.09 24.52 1.10
CA SER A 29 3.92 24.37 0.23
C SER A 29 3.96 23.13 -0.68
N TRP A 30 5.13 22.52 -0.84
CA TRP A 30 5.38 21.35 -1.67
C TRP A 30 5.40 20.05 -0.86
N GLY A 31 5.22 20.12 0.46
CA GLY A 31 5.26 18.97 1.34
C GLY A 31 6.68 18.48 1.66
N VAL A 32 7.69 19.31 1.43
CA VAL A 32 9.08 19.09 1.85
C VAL A 32 9.23 19.50 3.30
N TYR A 33 9.97 18.71 4.08
CA TYR A 33 10.16 18.93 5.50
C TYR A 33 11.52 19.56 5.74
N ASP A 34 11.53 20.70 6.42
CA ASP A 34 12.74 21.32 6.96
C ASP A 34 12.82 21.00 8.45
N CYS A 35 13.75 20.12 8.81
CA CYS A 35 14.02 19.70 10.18
C CYS A 35 15.33 20.30 10.72
N THR A 36 15.79 21.42 10.15
CA THR A 36 17.01 22.10 10.61
C THR A 36 16.90 22.50 12.08
N GLU A 37 15.75 23.02 12.52
CA GLU A 37 15.52 23.37 13.94
C GLU A 37 15.38 22.15 14.86
N ALA A 38 15.10 20.97 14.29
CA ALA A 38 15.05 19.70 15.01
C ALA A 38 16.45 19.04 15.14
N GLY A 39 17.52 19.71 14.68
CA GLY A 39 18.89 19.20 14.74
C GLY A 39 19.30 18.36 13.53
N CYS A 40 18.52 18.35 12.45
CA CYS A 40 18.81 17.59 11.22
C CYS A 40 18.94 18.53 10.02
N PRO A 41 20.06 19.28 9.88
CA PRO A 41 20.27 20.19 8.77
C PRO A 41 20.51 19.43 7.45
N PRO A 42 20.06 19.96 6.31
CA PRO A 42 20.34 19.36 5.00
C PRO A 42 21.84 19.47 4.66
N THR A 43 22.39 18.43 4.04
CA THR A 43 23.78 18.38 3.56
C THR A 43 23.84 18.24 2.04
N GLU A 44 25.00 18.50 1.43
CA GLU A 44 25.19 18.29 -0.02
C GLU A 44 24.97 16.82 -0.44
N GLU A 45 25.29 15.87 0.46
CA GLU A 45 25.10 14.44 0.21
C GLU A 45 23.67 13.98 0.51
N ASN A 46 23.03 14.57 1.51
CA ASN A 46 21.64 14.29 1.86
C ASN A 46 20.84 15.60 2.05
N PRO A 47 20.27 16.16 0.96
CA PRO A 47 19.56 17.43 1.01
C PRO A 47 18.20 17.33 1.71
N GLU A 48 17.69 16.12 1.94
CA GLU A 48 16.41 15.85 2.62
C GLU A 48 16.64 14.79 3.73
N PRO A 49 17.29 15.16 4.86
CA PRO A 49 17.62 14.21 5.94
C PRO A 49 16.38 13.54 6.54
N CYS A 50 15.25 14.25 6.52
CA CYS A 50 13.95 13.76 6.91
C CYS A 50 12.94 14.07 5.80
N TYR A 51 12.06 13.12 5.48
CA TYR A 51 11.01 13.31 4.48
C TYR A 51 9.70 12.63 4.87
N ASN A 52 8.61 13.02 4.22
CA ASN A 52 7.33 12.36 4.39
C ASN A 52 7.14 11.30 3.30
N LEU A 53 6.82 10.08 3.75
CA LEU A 53 6.49 8.94 2.90
C LEU A 53 5.25 9.20 2.02
N PHE A 54 4.41 10.15 2.42
CA PHE A 54 3.18 10.56 1.74
C PHE A 54 3.29 11.92 1.02
N ARG A 55 4.50 12.36 0.63
CA ARG A 55 4.72 13.70 0.02
C ARG A 55 4.07 13.89 -1.34
N SER A 56 3.93 12.82 -2.13
CA SER A 56 3.37 12.85 -3.48
C SER A 56 2.30 11.81 -3.66
N ILE A 57 1.42 12.03 -4.64
CA ILE A 57 0.35 11.08 -5.01
C ILE A 57 0.95 9.71 -5.34
N VAL A 58 2.09 9.67 -6.05
CA VAL A 58 2.73 8.41 -6.44
C VAL A 58 3.33 7.69 -5.23
N SER A 59 4.04 8.41 -4.35
CA SER A 59 4.60 7.83 -3.12
C SER A 59 3.51 7.30 -2.18
N SER A 60 2.44 8.07 -2.00
CA SER A 60 1.27 7.66 -1.21
C SER A 60 0.56 6.47 -1.85
N GLY A 61 0.45 6.45 -3.17
CA GLY A 61 -0.13 5.36 -3.94
C GLY A 61 0.63 4.05 -3.75
N TYR A 62 1.96 4.09 -3.67
CA TYR A 62 2.77 2.90 -3.38
C TYR A 62 2.40 2.28 -2.02
N TYR A 63 2.36 3.09 -0.95
CA TYR A 63 1.94 2.60 0.37
C TYR A 63 0.48 2.17 0.42
N ALA A 64 -0.40 2.86 -0.31
CA ALA A 64 -1.79 2.44 -0.46
C ALA A 64 -1.90 1.06 -1.12
N LEU A 65 -1.12 0.79 -2.17
CA LEU A 65 -1.07 -0.52 -2.83
C LEU A 65 -0.56 -1.62 -1.90
N LEU A 66 0.50 -1.37 -1.12
CA LEU A 66 0.96 -2.33 -0.11
C LEU A 66 -0.14 -2.67 0.90
N ASN A 67 -0.83 -1.64 1.42
CA ASN A 67 -1.95 -1.83 2.34
C ASN A 67 -3.11 -2.60 1.69
N LEU A 68 -3.38 -2.37 0.39
CA LEU A 68 -4.40 -3.11 -0.39
C LEU A 68 -4.03 -4.60 -0.55
N PHE A 69 -2.74 -4.94 -0.64
CA PHE A 69 -2.25 -6.32 -0.64
C PHE A 69 -2.23 -6.97 0.75
N GLY A 70 -2.56 -6.21 1.80
CA GLY A 70 -2.56 -6.68 3.18
C GLY A 70 -1.21 -6.57 3.90
N GLU A 71 -0.21 -5.93 3.29
CA GLU A 71 1.05 -5.62 3.96
C GLU A 71 0.98 -4.24 4.63
N PHE A 72 1.26 -4.19 5.93
CA PHE A 72 1.20 -2.96 6.72
C PHE A 72 2.57 -2.64 7.35
N PRO A 73 3.55 -2.16 6.55
CA PRO A 73 4.91 -1.93 7.04
C PRO A 73 5.00 -0.85 8.11
N LEU A 74 4.00 0.04 8.21
CA LEU A 74 3.94 1.15 9.17
C LEU A 74 2.83 0.99 10.23
N CYS A 75 2.32 -0.23 10.45
CA CYS A 75 1.23 -0.44 11.42
C CYS A 75 1.60 0.04 12.83
N ASP A 76 2.85 -0.19 13.25
CA ASP A 76 3.30 0.10 14.62
C ASP A 76 3.47 1.61 14.87
N GLN A 77 3.76 2.39 13.82
CA GLN A 77 3.96 3.84 13.91
C GLN A 77 2.66 4.64 13.80
N HIS A 78 1.53 3.99 13.51
CA HIS A 78 0.24 4.68 13.41
C HIS A 78 -0.41 4.91 14.77
N SER A 79 -1.05 6.09 14.90
CA SER A 79 -1.93 6.38 16.02
C SER A 79 -3.10 5.39 16.07
N PRO A 80 -3.77 5.20 17.23
CA PRO A 80 -4.93 4.31 17.33
C PRO A 80 -6.02 4.60 16.29
N ALA A 81 -6.26 5.89 16.01
CA ALA A 81 -7.19 6.31 14.95
C ALA A 81 -6.70 5.90 13.56
N GLY A 82 -5.40 6.05 13.28
CA GLY A 82 -4.79 5.59 12.03
C GLY A 82 -4.93 4.09 11.80
N LYS A 83 -4.81 3.29 12.86
CA LYS A 83 -5.04 1.83 12.80
C LYS A 83 -6.49 1.48 12.41
N VAL A 84 -7.48 2.22 12.93
CA VAL A 84 -8.90 2.03 12.58
C VAL A 84 -9.16 2.41 11.11
N VAL A 85 -8.61 3.53 10.64
CA VAL A 85 -8.76 3.94 9.24
C VAL A 85 -8.09 2.94 8.30
N GLY A 86 -6.89 2.45 8.65
CA GLY A 86 -6.16 1.46 7.87
C GLY A 86 -6.92 0.14 7.76
N THR A 87 -7.48 -0.36 8.86
CA THR A 87 -8.27 -1.61 8.87
C THR A 87 -9.55 -1.49 8.06
N LEU A 88 -10.30 -0.39 8.16
CA LEU A 88 -11.47 -0.15 7.31
C LEU A 88 -11.11 -0.10 5.84
N THR A 89 -10.00 0.56 5.49
CA THR A 89 -9.50 0.64 4.12
C THR A 89 -9.16 -0.76 3.58
N ALA A 90 -8.53 -1.62 4.39
CA ALA A 90 -8.25 -3.01 4.01
C ALA A 90 -9.52 -3.83 3.76
N VAL A 91 -10.58 -3.67 4.55
CA VAL A 91 -11.85 -4.38 4.31
C VAL A 91 -12.45 -3.99 2.95
N VAL A 92 -12.47 -2.69 2.65
CA VAL A 92 -12.97 -2.18 1.36
C VAL A 92 -12.08 -2.65 0.21
N ALA A 93 -10.76 -2.66 0.41
CA ALA A 93 -9.77 -3.17 -0.54
C ALA A 93 -10.13 -4.59 -0.99
N VAL A 94 -10.23 -5.51 -0.03
CA VAL A 94 -10.49 -6.93 -0.29
C VAL A 94 -11.80 -7.11 -1.05
N ALA A 95 -12.84 -6.35 -0.70
CA ALA A 95 -14.13 -6.40 -1.41
C ALA A 95 -13.99 -6.00 -2.89
N VAL A 96 -13.23 -4.94 -3.19
CA VAL A 96 -13.03 -4.47 -4.57
C VAL A 96 -12.12 -5.41 -5.36
N PHE A 97 -11.05 -5.91 -4.74
CA PHE A 97 -10.13 -6.85 -5.40
C PHE A 97 -10.72 -8.24 -5.62
N ALA A 98 -11.73 -8.63 -4.84
CA ALA A 98 -12.47 -9.88 -5.07
C ALA A 98 -13.37 -9.85 -6.33
N LEU A 99 -13.78 -8.66 -6.80
CA LEU A 99 -14.65 -8.52 -7.97
C LEU A 99 -14.07 -9.13 -9.26
N PRO A 100 -12.84 -8.78 -9.70
CA PRO A 100 -12.26 -9.37 -10.92
C PRO A 100 -12.05 -10.88 -10.78
N THR A 101 -11.65 -11.37 -9.59
CA THR A 101 -11.49 -12.81 -9.35
C THR A 101 -12.83 -13.56 -9.47
N GLY A 102 -13.92 -13.00 -8.93
CA GLY A 102 -15.25 -13.57 -9.08
C GLY A 102 -15.74 -13.60 -10.53
N LEU A 103 -15.46 -12.55 -11.30
CA LEU A 103 -15.81 -12.50 -12.73
C LEU A 103 -15.06 -13.56 -13.55
N ILE A 104 -13.79 -13.82 -13.22
CA ILE A 104 -13.01 -14.89 -13.86
C ILE A 104 -13.54 -16.26 -13.44
N GLY A 105 -13.89 -16.46 -12.16
CA GLY A 105 -14.49 -17.70 -11.66
C GLY A 105 -15.77 -18.07 -12.42
N ASN A 106 -16.71 -17.13 -12.52
CA ASN A 106 -17.97 -17.33 -13.24
C ASN A 106 -17.75 -17.67 -14.72
N SER A 107 -16.78 -17.02 -15.37
CA SER A 107 -16.51 -17.29 -16.79
C SER A 107 -15.87 -18.67 -17.03
N ILE A 108 -15.11 -19.20 -16.08
CA ILE A 108 -14.61 -20.58 -16.14
C ILE A 108 -15.76 -21.57 -15.93
N GLU A 109 -16.65 -21.31 -14.97
CA GLU A 109 -17.83 -22.14 -14.71
C GLU A 109 -18.73 -22.24 -15.96
N ASP A 110 -19.03 -21.10 -16.60
CA ASP A 110 -19.80 -21.05 -17.85
C ASP A 110 -19.14 -21.88 -18.97
N LEU A 111 -17.81 -21.83 -19.11
CA LEU A 111 -17.09 -22.61 -20.11
C LEU A 111 -17.13 -24.11 -19.82
N MET A 112 -17.05 -24.51 -18.56
CA MET A 112 -17.17 -25.92 -18.17
C MET A 112 -18.58 -26.45 -18.41
N GLN A 113 -19.59 -25.66 -18.04
CA GLN A 113 -20.99 -26.04 -18.25
C GLN A 113 -21.30 -26.22 -19.74
N ARG A 114 -20.87 -25.29 -20.59
CA ARG A 114 -21.08 -25.38 -22.05
C ARG A 114 -20.40 -26.59 -22.69
N ARG A 115 -19.25 -27.02 -22.17
CA ARG A 115 -18.57 -28.24 -22.65
C ARG A 115 -19.37 -29.49 -22.28
N LYS A 116 -19.84 -29.56 -21.04
CA LYS A 116 -20.64 -30.69 -20.55
C LYS A 116 -21.94 -30.84 -21.34
N GLU A 117 -22.65 -29.74 -21.57
CA GLU A 117 -23.88 -29.74 -22.37
C GLU A 117 -23.62 -30.16 -23.83
N ALA A 118 -22.48 -29.78 -24.42
CA ALA A 118 -22.10 -30.19 -25.77
C ALA A 118 -21.74 -31.69 -25.88
N GLU A 119 -21.07 -32.25 -24.86
CA GLU A 119 -20.76 -33.68 -24.79
C GLU A 119 -22.06 -34.51 -24.64
N GLU A 120 -22.96 -34.11 -23.73
CA GLU A 120 -24.25 -34.78 -23.54
C GLU A 120 -25.14 -34.71 -24.80
N ALA A 121 -25.10 -33.60 -25.55
CA ALA A 121 -25.80 -33.48 -26.82
C ALA A 121 -25.24 -34.41 -27.90
N ALA A 122 -23.91 -34.53 -28.00
CA ALA A 122 -23.25 -35.42 -28.97
C ALA A 122 -23.55 -36.90 -28.69
N GLU A 123 -23.54 -37.33 -27.42
CA GLU A 123 -23.91 -38.71 -27.04
C GLU A 123 -25.41 -39.01 -27.26
N GLY A 124 -26.27 -38.00 -27.16
CA GLY A 124 -27.71 -38.13 -27.40
C GLY A 124 -28.05 -38.34 -28.88
N GLU A 125 -27.33 -37.68 -29.79
CA GLU A 125 -27.52 -37.85 -31.24
C GLU A 125 -27.08 -39.25 -31.71
N GLU A 126 -25.95 -39.79 -31.22
CA GLU A 126 -25.49 -41.14 -31.59
C GLU A 126 -26.49 -42.26 -31.24
N LYS A 127 -27.24 -42.14 -30.14
CA LYS A 127 -28.23 -43.15 -29.73
C LYS A 127 -29.56 -43.07 -30.50
N GLY A 128 -29.81 -41.99 -31.25
CA GLY A 128 -31.03 -41.82 -32.03
C GLY A 128 -30.98 -42.43 -33.43
N GLU A 129 -29.79 -42.83 -33.90
CA GLU A 129 -29.54 -43.37 -35.24
C GLU A 129 -29.43 -44.90 -35.31
N GLU A 130 -29.56 -45.61 -34.17
CA GLU A 130 -29.62 -47.09 -34.07
C GLU A 130 -31.05 -47.66 -34.04
#